data_AF-A0A7Y0WL88-F1
#
_entry.id   AF-A0A7Y0WL88-F1
#
_cell.length_a   1.000
_cell.length_b   1.000
_cell.length_c   1.000
_cell.angle_alpha   90.00
_cell.angle_beta   90.00
_cell.angle_gamma   90.00
#
_symmetry.space_group_name_H-M   'P 1'
#
loop_
_entity.id
_entity.type
_entity.pdbx_description
1 polymer ?
#
loop_
_entity_poly.entity_id
_entity_poly.type
_entity_poly.pdbx_seq_one_letter_code
_entity_poly.pdbx_strand_id
1 'polypeptide(L)' 'MLRLLFWIAVIAAAVWFWRKFKNPASRQQRPVEPDAALMVRCAHCGVHLPQDRALSSRQEWYCTQAHLEQGPKSIQR' A
#
# COMPACT_ATOMS: atom_id res chain seq x y z
N MET A 1 -6.86 -24.49 41.30
CA MET A 1 -6.26 -23.46 40.42
C MET A 1 -6.09 -23.91 38.96
N LEU A 2 -5.84 -25.21 38.68
CA LEU A 2 -5.69 -25.75 37.30
C LEU A 2 -6.95 -25.65 36.41
N ARG A 3 -8.14 -25.65 37.02
CA ARG A 3 -9.44 -25.52 36.32
C ARG A 3 -9.51 -24.26 35.45
N LEU A 4 -8.99 -23.13 35.94
CA LEU A 4 -8.98 -21.88 35.20
C LEU A 4 -7.98 -21.92 34.04
N LEU A 5 -6.77 -22.45 34.28
CA LEU A 5 -5.73 -22.55 33.25
C LEU A 5 -6.18 -23.45 32.09
N PHE A 6 -6.89 -24.53 32.39
CA PHE A 6 -7.45 -25.42 31.38
C PHE A 6 -8.50 -24.71 30.52
N TRP A 7 -9.42 -23.96 31.15
CA TRP A 7 -10.41 -23.17 30.42
C TRP A 7 -9.78 -22.07 29.55
N ILE A 8 -8.76 -21.38 30.05
CA ILE A 8 -8.02 -20.37 29.27
C ILE A 8 -7.36 -21.00 28.05
N ALA A 9 -6.71 -22.16 28.22
CA ALA A 9 -6.07 -22.89 27.12
C ALA A 9 -7.09 -23.33 26.05
N VAL A 10 -8.25 -23.85 26.48
CA VAL A 10 -9.33 -24.27 25.57
C VAL A 10 -9.92 -23.09 24.81
N ILE A 11 -10.19 -21.96 25.49
CA ILE A 11 -10.70 -20.74 24.84
C ILE A 11 -9.69 -20.20 23.83
N ALA A 12 -8.40 -20.15 24.20
CA ALA A 12 -7.34 -19.68 23.31
C ALA A 12 -7.22 -20.57 22.07
N ALA A 13 -7.26 -21.89 22.23
CA ALA A 13 -7.23 -22.84 21.12
C ALA A 13 -8.45 -22.71 20.22
N ALA A 14 -9.66 -22.58 20.79
CA ALA A 14 -10.89 -22.37 20.03
C ALA A 14 -10.85 -21.06 19.23
N VAL A 15 -10.41 -19.95 19.84
CA VAL A 15 -10.26 -18.65 19.17
C VAL A 15 -9.20 -18.71 18.07
N TRP A 16 -8.07 -19.37 18.31
CA TRP A 16 -7.01 -19.52 17.30
C TRP A 16 -7.47 -20.37 16.12
N PHE A 17 -8.15 -21.47 16.40
CA PHE A 17 -8.69 -22.37 15.37
C PHE A 17 -9.78 -21.67 14.55
N TRP A 18 -10.70 -20.95 15.19
CA TRP A 18 -11.68 -20.10 14.50
C TRP A 18 -11.01 -18.98 13.70
N ARG A 19 -9.98 -18.32 14.22
CA ARG A 19 -9.22 -17.32 13.44
C ARG A 19 -8.51 -17.93 12.25
N LYS A 20 -8.05 -19.17 12.34
CA LYS A 20 -7.36 -19.87 11.25
C LYS A 20 -8.32 -20.39 10.19
N PHE A 21 -9.48 -20.91 10.59
CA PHE A 21 -10.52 -21.40 9.68
C PHE A 21 -11.39 -20.29 9.07
N LYS A 22 -11.67 -19.20 9.81
CA LYS A 22 -12.36 -18.00 9.30
C LYS A 22 -11.42 -17.00 8.60
N ASN A 23 -10.22 -17.44 8.21
CA ASN A 23 -9.35 -16.67 7.32
C ASN A 23 -9.39 -17.16 5.85
N PRO A 24 -10.54 -17.47 5.21
CA PRO A 24 -10.58 -17.44 3.76
C PRO A 24 -10.59 -15.96 3.36
N ALA A 25 -9.54 -15.51 2.68
CA ALA A 25 -9.57 -14.33 1.82
C ALA A 25 -9.99 -12.98 2.43
N SER A 26 -9.77 -12.73 3.72
CA SER A 26 -9.77 -11.35 4.25
C SER A 26 -8.55 -11.07 5.13
N ARG A 27 -7.39 -11.57 4.68
CA ARG A 27 -6.19 -10.78 4.87
C ARG A 27 -6.34 -9.53 4.01
N GLN A 28 -7.00 -8.54 4.62
CA GLN A 28 -6.57 -7.17 4.54
C GLN A 28 -6.42 -6.66 3.09
N GLN A 29 -7.54 -6.37 2.43
CA GLN A 29 -7.91 -4.95 2.27
C GLN A 29 -7.90 -4.17 3.59
N ARG A 30 -6.76 -4.15 4.29
CA ARG A 30 -6.27 -2.86 4.70
C ARG A 30 -5.73 -2.33 3.39
N PRO A 31 -6.11 -1.14 2.91
CA PRO A 31 -5.08 -0.34 2.29
C PRO A 31 -3.99 -0.37 3.37
N VAL A 32 -2.92 -1.15 3.14
CA VAL A 32 -1.65 -0.81 3.75
C VAL A 32 -1.57 0.65 3.41
N GLU A 33 -1.79 1.49 4.42
CA GLU A 33 -1.53 2.92 4.38
C GLU A 33 -0.22 3.01 3.62
N PRO A 34 -0.25 3.41 2.34
CA PRO A 34 0.77 2.97 1.40
C PRO A 34 2.06 3.48 1.97
N ASP A 35 2.85 2.51 2.44
CA ASP A 35 4.00 2.67 3.29
C ASP A 35 4.83 3.78 2.67
N ALA A 36 4.76 4.97 3.28
CA ALA A 36 5.32 6.20 2.73
C ALA A 36 5.25 6.28 1.19
N ALA A 37 4.03 6.27 0.60
CA ALA A 37 3.86 6.42 -0.85
C ALA A 37 4.72 7.60 -1.33
N LEU A 38 5.85 7.29 -1.97
CA LEU A 38 6.83 8.28 -2.36
C LEU A 38 6.10 9.26 -3.29
N MET A 39 5.81 10.45 -2.78
CA MET A 39 5.10 11.47 -3.54
C MET A 39 6.10 12.01 -4.55
N VAL A 40 5.95 11.60 -5.81
CA VAL A 40 6.81 12.06 -6.89
C VAL A 40 6.14 13.21 -7.62
N ARG A 41 6.94 14.18 -8.06
CA ARG A 41 6.46 15.34 -8.81
C ARG A 41 6.56 15.06 -10.29
N CYS A 42 5.49 15.31 -11.03
CA CYS A 42 5.50 15.22 -12.49
C CYS A 42 6.41 16.31 -13.08
N ALA A 43 7.39 15.93 -13.91
CA ALA A 43 8.32 16.88 -14.55
C ALA A 43 7.66 17.80 -15.59
N HIS A 44 6.50 17.41 -16.13
CA HIS A 44 5.76 18.21 -17.12
C HIS A 44 4.73 19.17 -16.48
N CYS A 45 3.89 18.67 -15.56
CA CYS A 45 2.80 19.43 -14.96
C CYS A 45 3.10 19.96 -13.56
N GLY A 46 4.12 19.44 -12.89
CA GLY A 46 4.44 19.78 -11.51
C GLY A 46 3.47 19.24 -10.46
N VAL A 47 2.51 18.39 -10.84
CA VAL A 47 1.55 17.76 -9.91
C VAL A 47 2.25 16.68 -9.06
N HIS A 48 1.85 16.56 -7.80
CA HIS A 48 2.28 15.50 -6.91
C HIS A 48 1.36 14.28 -7.08
N LEU A 49 1.95 13.12 -7.35
CA LEU A 49 1.20 11.86 -7.50
C LEU A 49 1.95 10.75 -6.73
N PRO A 50 1.24 9.77 -6.15
CA PRO A 50 1.88 8.58 -5.60
C PRO A 50 2.69 7.83 -6.68
N GLN A 51 3.90 7.41 -6.33
CA GLN A 51 4.80 6.65 -7.20
C GLN A 51 4.15 5.41 -7.82
N ASP A 52 3.26 4.73 -7.09
CA ASP A 52 2.49 3.56 -7.55
C ASP A 52 1.73 3.81 -8.87
N ARG A 53 1.32 5.06 -9.13
CA ARG A 53 0.61 5.45 -10.36
C ARG A 53 1.44 6.32 -11.31
N ALA A 54 2.71 6.58 -10.98
CA ALA A 54 3.56 7.43 -11.77
C ALA A 54 4.42 6.61 -12.75
N LEU A 55 4.53 7.08 -13.98
CA LEU A 55 5.41 6.48 -14.98
C LEU A 55 6.82 7.04 -14.82
N SER A 56 7.78 6.17 -14.53
CA SER A 56 9.21 6.53 -14.50
C SER A 56 9.81 6.49 -15.91
N SER A 57 10.51 7.55 -16.32
CA SER A 57 11.38 7.53 -17.49
C SER A 57 12.66 8.29 -17.23
N ARG A 58 13.79 7.62 -17.46
CA ARG A 58 15.15 8.19 -17.40
C ARG A 58 15.40 9.12 -16.20
N GLN A 59 14.92 8.74 -15.01
CA GLN A 59 15.05 9.47 -13.71
C GLN A 59 13.98 10.54 -13.43
N GLU A 60 13.03 10.77 -14.33
CA GLU A 60 11.90 11.67 -14.14
C GLU A 60 10.57 10.92 -14.01
N TRP A 61 9.61 11.53 -13.32
CA TRP A 61 8.29 10.97 -13.07
C TRP A 61 7.22 11.72 -13.84
N TYR A 62 6.23 11.00 -14.34
CA TYR A 62 5.14 11.54 -15.15
C TYR A 62 3.80 10.96 -14.73
N CYS A 63 2.74 11.77 -14.74
CA CYS A 63 1.41 11.31 -14.30
C CYS A 63 0.67 10.49 -15.39
N THR A 64 1.05 10.65 -16.65
CA THR A 64 0.39 10.00 -17.80
C THR A 64 1.41 9.77 -18.91
N GLN A 65 1.18 8.78 -19.76
CA GLN A 65 2.02 8.51 -20.92
C GLN A 65 2.11 9.72 -21.87
N ALA A 66 1.04 10.49 -22.03
CA ALA A 66 1.07 11.73 -22.80
C ALA A 66 2.16 12.72 -22.31
N HIS A 67 2.33 12.85 -20.99
CA HIS A 67 3.37 13.72 -20.43
C HIS A 67 4.77 13.09 -20.53
N LEU A 68 4.84 11.76 -20.51
CA LEU A 68 6.08 11.04 -20.77
C LEU A 68 6.61 11.34 -22.17
N GLU A 69 5.72 11.34 -23.16
CA GLU A 69 6.04 11.61 -24.56
C GLU A 69 6.33 13.09 -24.81
N GLN A 70 5.63 14.00 -24.10
CA GLN A 70 5.91 15.45 -24.15
C GLN A 70 7.23 15.82 -23.47
N GLY A 71 7.74 14.97 -22.57
CA GLY A 71 8.98 15.20 -21.84
C GLY A 71 8.84 16.27 -20.74
N PRO A 72 9.95 16.65 -20.10
CA PRO A 72 9.93 17.62 -19.01
C PRO A 72 9.67 19.02 -19.56
N LYS A 73 8.73 19.75 -18.95
CA LYS A 73 8.45 21.13 -19.35
C LYS A 73 9.54 22.01 -18.75
N SER A 74 10.47 22.49 -19.57
CA SER A 74 11.42 23.52 -19.16
C SER A 74 10.63 24.79 -18.84
N ILE A 75 10.37 25.00 -17.55
CA ILE A 75 9.94 26.30 -17.04
C ILE A 75 11.10 27.25 -17.31
N GLN A 76 11.04 27.94 -18.45
CA GLN A 76 11.87 29.11 -18.68
C GLN A 76 11.46 30.15 -17.63
N ARG A 77 12.45 30.50 -16.81
CA ARG A 77 12.37 31.57 -15.81
C ARG A 77 12.59 32.91 -16.49
#